data_AF-A0A1T5LI85-F1
#
_entry.id   AF-A0A1T5LI85-F1
#
_cell.length_a   1.000
_cell.length_b   1.000
_cell.length_c   1.000
_cell.angle_alpha   90.00
_cell.angle_beta   90.00
_cell.angle_gamma   90.00
#
_symmetry.space_group_name_H-M   'P 1'
#
loop_
_entity.id
_entity.type
_entity.pdbx_description
1 polymer ?
#
loop_
_entity_poly.entity_id
_entity_poly.type
_entity_poly.pdbx_seq_one_letter_code
_entity_poly.pdbx_strand_id
1 'polypeptide(L)'
;MPIMSVARSLLSGVLVLLAVLAAVLTVPARYVEGTLLDTDAFVAATAPLADEISTQDAVAEALTDTVVGQVDSGLVAGALRPVIGEVADVFVRSDAFAPAWEEASRQGHAATVAVLRDDSDVVDADGGVVTLPLDPFLEAVGQALRDRGLPVPEGFAQTGADVVLYASDDLSTAQSAVAVLDRWTPWALPATVLLAVLAALVARPGRRLPTVAVTGGLVAVAMLLLLVLLPEAVHAGFAGLDVGASGRQVLDDAVDALLVPLRTRLWWAFGVGALVGVGSAVAAGMVRRARAS
;
A
#
# COMPACT_ATOMS: atom_id res chain seq x y z
N MET A 1 -2.94 44.01 28.97
CA MET A 1 -3.27 42.60 28.65
C MET A 1 -2.35 41.99 27.55
N PRO A 2 -1.01 41.95 27.73
CA PRO A 2 -0.13 41.29 26.77
C PRO A 2 -0.19 39.74 26.84
N ILE A 3 -0.42 39.17 28.03
CA ILE A 3 -0.36 37.73 28.31
C ILE A 3 -1.39 36.93 27.49
N MET A 4 -2.66 37.39 27.43
CA MET A 4 -3.70 36.74 26.62
C MET A 4 -3.39 36.72 25.13
N SER A 5 -2.65 37.72 24.65
CA SER A 5 -2.29 37.86 23.25
C SER A 5 -1.14 36.92 22.83
N VAL A 6 -0.25 36.59 23.80
CA VAL A 6 0.85 35.63 23.64
C VAL A 6 0.31 34.21 23.71
N ALA A 7 -0.50 33.89 24.74
CA ALA A 7 -1.12 32.58 24.90
C ALA A 7 -1.93 32.16 23.65
N ARG A 8 -2.72 33.08 23.09
CA ARG A 8 -3.49 32.83 21.85
C ARG A 8 -2.59 32.59 20.62
N SER A 9 -1.43 33.26 20.56
CA SER A 9 -0.47 33.06 19.47
C SER A 9 0.25 31.72 19.59
N LEU A 10 0.62 31.32 20.81
CA LEU A 10 1.22 30.00 21.07
C LEU A 10 0.24 28.88 20.76
N LEU A 11 -1.01 29.00 21.22
CA LEU A 11 -2.06 28.01 20.95
C LEU A 11 -2.34 27.86 19.44
N SER A 12 -2.43 28.98 18.72
CA SER A 12 -2.59 28.94 17.25
C SER A 12 -1.40 28.27 16.58
N GLY A 13 -0.16 28.55 17.01
CA GLY A 13 1.04 27.88 16.50
C GLY A 13 1.04 26.37 16.74
N VAL A 14 0.66 25.92 17.94
CA VAL A 14 0.52 24.49 18.26
C VAL A 14 -0.55 23.84 17.40
N LEU A 15 -1.71 24.48 17.21
CA LEU A 15 -2.77 23.96 16.35
C LEU A 15 -2.34 23.86 14.88
N VAL A 16 -1.56 24.81 14.38
CA VAL A 16 -0.97 24.72 13.04
C VAL A 16 -0.03 23.53 12.94
N LEU A 17 0.88 23.36 13.92
CA LEU A 17 1.80 22.22 13.94
C LEU A 17 1.03 20.89 13.95
N LEU A 18 0.02 20.76 14.82
CA LEU A 18 -0.83 19.58 14.89
C LEU A 18 -1.60 19.33 13.58
N ALA A 19 -2.11 20.38 12.93
CA ALA A 19 -2.80 20.25 11.65
C ALA A 19 -1.85 19.76 10.54
N VAL A 20 -0.62 20.28 10.50
CA VAL A 20 0.41 19.84 9.53
C VAL A 20 0.82 18.40 9.81
N LEU A 21 1.09 18.04 11.06
CA LEU A 21 1.43 16.66 11.44
C LEU A 21 0.29 15.69 11.13
N ALA A 22 -0.95 16.06 11.45
CA ALA A 22 -2.12 15.27 11.10
C ALA A 22 -2.23 15.10 9.58
N ALA A 23 -2.03 16.15 8.78
CA ALA A 23 -2.02 16.04 7.31
C ALA A 23 -0.94 15.07 6.80
N VAL A 24 0.27 15.14 7.38
CA VAL A 24 1.40 14.26 7.03
C VAL A 24 1.13 12.81 7.35
N LEU A 25 0.42 12.52 8.44
CA LEU A 25 0.04 11.14 8.82
C LEU A 25 -1.19 10.64 8.06
N THR A 26 -2.15 11.51 7.76
CA THR A 26 -3.40 11.12 7.11
C THR A 26 -3.18 10.59 5.70
N VAL A 27 -2.25 11.16 4.92
CA VAL A 27 -2.05 10.71 3.52
C VAL A 27 -1.49 9.28 3.44
N PRO A 28 -0.39 8.94 4.14
CA PRO A 28 0.09 7.56 4.21
C PRO A 28 -0.94 6.60 4.82
N ALA A 29 -1.61 6.97 5.91
CA ALA A 29 -2.63 6.15 6.55
C ALA A 29 -3.77 5.79 5.58
N ARG A 30 -4.32 6.80 4.91
CA ARG A 30 -5.35 6.62 3.86
C ARG A 30 -4.85 5.80 2.69
N TYR A 31 -3.55 5.90 2.37
CA TYR A 31 -2.97 5.11 1.30
C TYR A 31 -2.84 3.64 1.66
N VAL A 32 -2.36 3.34 2.87
CA VAL A 32 -2.29 1.97 3.37
C VAL A 32 -3.69 1.35 3.34
N GLU A 33 -4.70 2.03 3.89
CA GLU A 33 -6.06 1.49 3.93
C GLU A 33 -6.71 1.34 2.54
N GLY A 34 -6.59 2.35 1.69
CA GLY A 34 -7.25 2.38 0.38
C GLY A 34 -6.40 1.86 -0.78
N THR A 35 -5.27 1.22 -0.52
CA THR A 35 -4.42 0.59 -1.54
C THR A 35 -3.76 -0.69 -1.03
N LEU A 36 -3.11 -0.66 0.13
CA LEU A 36 -2.41 -1.85 0.65
C LEU A 36 -3.31 -2.81 1.42
N LEU A 37 -4.46 -2.36 1.92
CA LEU A 37 -5.43 -3.20 2.64
C LEU A 37 -6.75 -3.35 1.86
N ASP A 38 -6.83 -2.75 0.67
CA ASP A 38 -7.95 -2.86 -0.24
C ASP A 38 -7.54 -3.75 -1.40
N THR A 39 -8.12 -4.95 -1.48
CA THR A 39 -7.71 -5.98 -2.44
C THR A 39 -7.87 -5.53 -3.88
N ASP A 40 -8.95 -4.80 -4.21
CA ASP A 40 -9.17 -4.33 -5.58
C ASP A 40 -8.14 -3.27 -5.97
N ALA A 41 -7.85 -2.32 -5.08
CA ALA A 41 -6.85 -1.30 -5.31
C ALA A 41 -5.43 -1.86 -5.35
N PHE A 42 -5.13 -2.88 -4.55
CA PHE A 42 -3.85 -3.59 -4.58
C PHE A 42 -3.66 -4.31 -5.93
N VAL A 43 -4.64 -5.13 -6.34
CA VAL A 43 -4.59 -5.85 -7.62
C VAL A 43 -4.50 -4.88 -8.78
N ALA A 44 -5.24 -3.77 -8.75
CA ALA A 44 -5.14 -2.74 -9.79
C ALA A 44 -3.74 -2.08 -9.84
N ALA A 45 -3.04 -1.98 -8.71
CA ALA A 45 -1.69 -1.44 -8.67
C ALA A 45 -0.64 -2.46 -9.15
N THR A 46 -0.83 -3.76 -8.90
CA THR A 46 0.12 -4.81 -9.27
C THR A 46 -0.19 -5.49 -10.60
N ALA A 47 -1.37 -5.28 -11.19
CA ALA A 47 -1.73 -5.85 -12.48
C ALA A 47 -0.71 -5.56 -13.60
N PRO A 48 -0.15 -4.33 -13.74
CA PRO A 48 0.86 -4.06 -14.77
C PRO A 48 2.15 -4.88 -14.62
N LEU A 49 2.44 -5.42 -13.43
CA LEU A 49 3.62 -6.26 -13.23
C LEU A 49 3.56 -7.55 -14.06
N ALA A 50 2.37 -8.02 -14.43
CA ALA A 50 2.22 -9.20 -15.28
C ALA A 50 2.81 -9.02 -16.69
N ASP A 51 2.91 -7.77 -17.15
CA ASP A 51 3.46 -7.43 -18.47
C ASP A 51 4.99 -7.18 -18.42
N GLU A 52 5.57 -7.09 -17.22
CA GLU A 52 7.00 -6.84 -17.03
C GLU A 52 7.82 -8.13 -17.22
N ILE A 53 8.87 -8.06 -18.04
CA ILE A 53 9.72 -9.21 -18.38
C ILE A 53 10.41 -9.77 -17.13
N SER A 54 10.83 -8.90 -16.20
CA SER A 54 11.42 -9.29 -14.92
C SER A 54 10.48 -10.18 -14.10
N THR A 55 9.21 -9.79 -13.99
CA THR A 55 8.17 -10.56 -13.30
C THR A 55 7.90 -11.88 -14.01
N GLN A 56 7.74 -11.85 -15.34
CA GLN A 56 7.49 -13.06 -16.13
C GLN A 56 8.62 -14.08 -15.96
N ASP A 57 9.89 -13.64 -16.08
CA ASP A 57 11.05 -14.51 -15.92
C ASP A 57 11.15 -15.07 -14.50
N ALA A 58 10.91 -14.24 -13.46
CA ALA A 58 10.93 -14.70 -12.07
C ALA A 58 9.80 -15.68 -11.75
N VAL A 59 8.60 -15.45 -12.27
CA VAL A 59 7.47 -16.38 -12.10
C VAL A 59 7.73 -17.67 -12.85
N ALA A 60 8.30 -17.63 -14.05
CA ALA A 60 8.66 -18.83 -14.79
C ALA A 60 9.73 -19.66 -14.06
N GLU A 61 10.74 -19.00 -13.50
CA GLU A 61 11.77 -19.64 -12.67
C GLU A 61 11.17 -20.26 -11.39
N ALA A 62 10.32 -19.50 -10.67
CA ALA A 62 9.65 -19.99 -9.47
C ALA A 62 8.71 -21.18 -9.76
N LEU A 63 7.94 -21.13 -10.84
CA LEU A 63 7.11 -22.25 -11.29
C LEU A 63 7.97 -23.47 -11.62
N THR A 64 9.07 -23.26 -12.33
CA THR A 64 10.00 -24.33 -12.70
C THR A 64 10.60 -24.99 -11.47
N ASP A 65 11.12 -24.20 -10.53
CA ASP A 65 11.75 -24.72 -9.32
C ASP A 65 10.73 -25.41 -8.40
N THR A 66 9.50 -24.89 -8.32
CA THR A 66 8.40 -25.53 -7.55
C THR A 66 8.05 -26.89 -8.14
N VAL A 67 7.84 -26.99 -9.45
CA VAL A 67 7.46 -28.25 -10.10
C VAL A 67 8.61 -29.25 -10.06
N VAL A 68 9.85 -28.81 -10.31
CA VAL A 68 11.04 -29.66 -10.22
C VAL A 68 11.25 -30.16 -8.79
N GLY A 69 11.02 -29.31 -7.79
CA GLY A 69 11.13 -29.66 -6.37
C GLY A 69 10.12 -30.71 -5.88
N GLN A 70 8.97 -30.83 -6.55
CA GLN A 70 7.95 -31.86 -6.25
C GLN A 70 8.27 -33.23 -6.89
N VAL A 71 9.26 -33.33 -7.77
CA VAL A 71 9.64 -34.59 -8.41
C VAL A 71 10.66 -35.34 -7.54
N ASP A 72 10.23 -36.44 -6.92
CA ASP A 72 11.01 -37.26 -5.96
C ASP A 72 12.35 -37.85 -6.45
N SER A 73 12.70 -37.71 -7.74
CA SER A 73 13.92 -38.28 -8.31
C SER A 73 14.78 -37.24 -9.02
N GLY A 74 15.90 -36.84 -8.36
CA GLY A 74 16.77 -35.76 -8.83
C GLY A 74 17.34 -35.93 -10.25
N LEU A 75 17.47 -37.17 -10.74
CA LEU A 75 17.97 -37.47 -12.09
C LEU A 75 16.90 -37.22 -13.18
N VAL A 76 15.62 -37.48 -12.87
CA VAL A 76 14.48 -37.17 -13.75
C VAL A 76 14.13 -35.69 -13.65
N ALA A 77 14.15 -35.12 -12.44
CA ALA A 77 13.88 -33.71 -12.18
C ALA A 77 14.86 -32.79 -12.95
N GLY A 78 16.16 -33.12 -12.95
CA GLY A 78 17.16 -32.38 -13.72
C GLY A 78 16.98 -32.48 -15.24
N ALA A 79 16.50 -33.62 -15.74
CA ALA A 79 16.23 -33.83 -17.16
C ALA A 79 14.97 -33.10 -17.65
N LEU A 80 13.96 -32.94 -16.78
CA LEU A 80 12.70 -32.25 -17.09
C LEU A 80 12.77 -30.73 -16.90
N ARG A 81 13.72 -30.22 -16.11
CA ARG A 81 13.86 -28.78 -15.83
C ARG A 81 13.82 -27.89 -17.09
N PRO A 82 14.56 -28.18 -18.19
CA PRO A 82 14.50 -27.36 -19.39
C PRO A 82 13.11 -27.34 -20.05
N VAL A 83 12.42 -28.49 -20.05
CA VAL A 83 11.08 -28.63 -20.64
C VAL A 83 10.04 -27.89 -19.79
N ILE A 84 10.11 -28.03 -18.47
CA ILE A 84 9.23 -27.32 -17.53
C ILE A 84 9.48 -25.81 -17.66
N GLY A 85 10.75 -25.39 -17.74
CA GLY A 85 11.14 -24.01 -17.97
C GLY A 85 10.53 -23.44 -19.24
N GLU A 86 10.63 -24.15 -20.37
CA GLU A 86 10.05 -23.71 -21.64
C GLU A 86 8.51 -23.61 -21.58
N VAL A 87 7.83 -24.55 -20.90
CA VAL A 87 6.37 -24.46 -20.72
C VAL A 87 5.97 -23.28 -19.84
N ALA A 88 6.70 -23.04 -18.75
CA ALA A 88 6.48 -21.90 -17.87
C ALA A 88 6.72 -20.58 -18.63
N ASP A 89 7.79 -20.52 -19.43
CA ASP A 89 8.17 -19.40 -20.29
C ASP A 89 7.08 -19.04 -21.32
N VAL A 90 6.51 -20.06 -21.98
CA VAL A 90 5.39 -19.92 -22.92
C VAL A 90 4.13 -19.45 -22.19
N PHE A 91 3.87 -19.95 -20.99
CA PHE A 91 2.70 -19.55 -20.20
C PHE A 91 2.79 -18.09 -19.76
N VAL A 92 3.90 -17.66 -19.16
CA VAL A 92 4.05 -16.28 -18.64
C VAL A 92 4.04 -15.22 -19.74
N ARG A 93 4.43 -15.58 -20.97
CA ARG A 93 4.37 -14.69 -22.14
C ARG A 93 3.04 -14.70 -22.88
N SER A 94 2.08 -15.51 -22.42
CA SER A 94 0.78 -15.62 -23.07
C SER A 94 -0.20 -14.55 -22.56
N ASP A 95 -1.20 -14.20 -23.40
CA ASP A 95 -2.34 -13.36 -23.01
C ASP A 95 -3.12 -13.92 -21.80
N ALA A 96 -2.88 -15.19 -21.49
CA ALA A 96 -3.54 -15.96 -20.47
C ALA A 96 -2.89 -15.77 -19.08
N PHE A 97 -1.69 -15.17 -19.02
CA PHE A 97 -0.94 -14.93 -17.78
C PHE A 97 -1.54 -13.78 -16.96
N ALA A 98 -1.76 -12.61 -17.58
CA ALA A 98 -2.29 -11.43 -16.89
C ALA A 98 -3.58 -11.69 -16.07
N PRO A 99 -4.65 -12.32 -16.61
CA PRO A 99 -5.83 -12.62 -15.81
C PRO A 99 -5.57 -13.65 -14.70
N ALA A 100 -4.64 -14.58 -14.91
CA ALA A 100 -4.25 -15.55 -13.88
C ALA A 100 -3.45 -14.89 -12.75
N TRP A 101 -2.58 -13.95 -13.08
CA TRP A 101 -1.84 -13.12 -12.14
C TRP A 101 -2.76 -12.27 -11.27
N GLU A 102 -3.74 -11.59 -11.88
CA GLU A 102 -4.71 -10.78 -11.15
C GLU A 102 -5.52 -11.63 -10.16
N GLU A 103 -6.02 -12.79 -10.58
CA GLU A 103 -6.82 -13.66 -9.72
C GLU A 103 -5.98 -14.27 -8.58
N ALA A 104 -4.78 -14.77 -8.89
CA ALA A 104 -3.87 -15.27 -7.87
C ALA A 104 -3.48 -14.18 -6.86
N SER A 105 -3.18 -12.97 -7.34
CA SER A 105 -2.87 -11.80 -6.50
C SER A 105 -4.05 -11.41 -5.62
N ARG A 106 -5.26 -11.38 -6.18
CA ARG A 106 -6.51 -11.06 -5.46
C ARG A 106 -6.73 -12.02 -4.31
N GLN A 107 -6.59 -13.32 -4.56
CA GLN A 107 -6.81 -14.34 -3.56
C GLN A 107 -5.73 -14.32 -2.47
N GLY A 108 -4.45 -14.27 -2.86
CA GLY A 108 -3.34 -14.19 -1.91
C GLY A 108 -3.38 -12.92 -1.04
N HIS A 109 -3.76 -11.79 -1.64
CA HIS A 109 -3.92 -10.54 -0.90
C HIS A 109 -5.14 -10.55 0.01
N ALA A 110 -6.31 -11.03 -0.45
CA ALA A 110 -7.51 -11.13 0.37
C ALA A 110 -7.29 -12.03 1.60
N ALA A 111 -6.62 -13.16 1.40
CA ALA A 111 -6.16 -14.05 2.47
C ALA A 111 -5.29 -13.30 3.48
N THR A 112 -4.27 -12.57 3.01
CA THR A 112 -3.37 -11.78 3.86
C THR A 112 -4.12 -10.72 4.65
N VAL A 113 -5.02 -9.96 4.00
CA VAL A 113 -5.81 -8.91 4.65
C VAL A 113 -6.77 -9.48 5.70
N ALA A 114 -7.41 -10.62 5.42
CA ALA A 114 -8.29 -11.28 6.39
C ALA A 114 -7.52 -11.65 7.67
N VAL A 115 -6.32 -12.20 7.52
CA VAL A 115 -5.42 -12.51 8.64
C VAL A 115 -5.00 -11.26 9.40
N LEU A 116 -4.65 -10.18 8.69
CA LEU A 116 -4.28 -8.90 9.30
C LEU A 116 -5.44 -8.18 10.00
N ARG A 117 -6.67 -8.39 9.56
CA ARG A 117 -7.89 -7.83 10.17
C ARG A 117 -8.48 -8.69 11.27
N ASP A 118 -7.89 -9.86 11.53
CA ASP A 118 -8.40 -10.85 12.49
C ASP A 118 -9.85 -11.26 12.13
N ASP A 119 -10.10 -11.51 10.84
CA ASP A 119 -11.43 -11.85 10.34
C ASP A 119 -11.74 -13.34 10.59
N SER A 120 -12.55 -13.60 11.62
CA SER A 120 -12.86 -14.94 12.13
C SER A 120 -13.65 -15.84 11.18
N ASP A 121 -14.24 -15.28 10.12
CA ASP A 121 -14.97 -16.06 9.10
C ASP A 121 -14.02 -16.85 8.17
N VAL A 122 -12.73 -16.50 8.17
CA VAL A 122 -11.67 -17.13 7.35
C VAL A 122 -10.57 -17.76 8.22
N VAL A 123 -10.49 -17.37 9.49
CA VAL A 123 -9.45 -17.82 10.44
C VAL A 123 -10.07 -18.65 11.55
N ASP A 124 -9.80 -19.96 11.57
CA ASP A 124 -10.24 -20.82 12.67
C ASP A 124 -9.39 -20.55 13.93
N ALA A 125 -10.05 -20.37 15.07
CA ALA A 125 -9.46 -19.75 16.27
C ALA A 125 -8.75 -20.74 17.21
N ASP A 126 -8.64 -22.01 16.83
CA ASP A 126 -8.05 -23.05 17.67
C ASP A 126 -6.51 -23.06 17.58
N GLY A 127 -5.87 -22.25 18.43
CA GLY A 127 -4.49 -22.51 18.87
C GLY A 127 -3.36 -21.78 18.14
N GLY A 128 -3.65 -20.69 17.42
CA GLY A 128 -2.61 -19.85 16.79
C GLY A 128 -2.10 -20.38 15.45
N VAL A 129 -2.88 -21.22 14.78
CA VAL A 129 -2.63 -21.68 13.42
C VAL A 129 -3.64 -21.00 12.50
N VAL A 130 -3.14 -20.18 11.58
CA VAL A 130 -3.95 -19.54 10.55
C VAL A 130 -4.17 -20.54 9.42
N THR A 131 -5.30 -21.21 9.43
CA THR A 131 -5.71 -22.09 8.33
C THR A 131 -6.39 -21.24 7.27
N LEU A 132 -5.68 -20.89 6.20
CA LEU A 132 -6.30 -20.30 5.02
C LEU A 132 -7.03 -21.42 4.26
N PRO A 133 -8.37 -21.37 4.09
CA PRO A 133 -9.05 -22.31 3.22
C PRO A 133 -8.54 -22.05 1.79
N LEU A 134 -7.64 -22.91 1.31
CA LEU A 134 -7.08 -22.83 -0.04
C LEU A 134 -8.07 -23.35 -1.10
N ASP A 135 -9.23 -23.87 -0.69
CA ASP A 135 -10.25 -24.44 -1.57
C ASP A 135 -10.66 -23.48 -2.70
N PRO A 136 -10.95 -22.18 -2.46
CA PRO A 136 -11.31 -21.24 -3.52
C PRO A 136 -10.15 -21.00 -4.51
N PHE A 137 -8.90 -21.06 -4.03
CA PHE A 137 -7.71 -20.89 -4.87
C PHE A 137 -7.48 -22.10 -5.77
N LEU A 138 -7.57 -23.29 -5.20
CA LEU A 138 -7.42 -24.52 -5.97
C LEU A 138 -8.56 -24.71 -6.97
N GLU A 139 -9.78 -24.24 -6.65
CA GLU A 139 -10.90 -24.20 -7.60
C GLU A 139 -10.63 -23.27 -8.79
N ALA A 140 -10.14 -22.04 -8.55
CA ALA A 140 -9.82 -21.08 -9.61
C ALA A 140 -8.70 -21.59 -10.54
N VAL A 141 -7.63 -22.17 -9.97
CA VAL A 141 -6.54 -22.79 -10.75
C VAL A 141 -7.07 -23.98 -11.56
N GLY A 142 -7.89 -24.83 -10.95
CA GLY A 142 -8.53 -25.94 -11.64
C GLY A 142 -9.41 -25.49 -12.81
N GLN A 143 -10.11 -24.36 -12.66
CA GLN A 143 -10.92 -23.75 -13.72
C GLN A 143 -10.04 -23.29 -14.88
N ALA A 144 -8.98 -22.53 -14.60
CA ALA A 144 -8.06 -22.01 -15.60
C ALA A 144 -7.34 -23.12 -16.40
N LEU A 145 -7.04 -24.26 -15.76
CA LEU A 145 -6.47 -25.43 -16.42
C LEU A 145 -7.49 -26.14 -17.33
N ARG A 146 -8.74 -26.29 -16.87
CA ARG A 146 -9.83 -26.87 -17.67
C ARG A 146 -10.13 -26.05 -18.93
N ASP A 147 -10.15 -24.72 -18.80
CA ASP A 147 -10.39 -23.81 -19.93
C ASP A 147 -9.29 -23.89 -21.01
N ARG A 148 -8.09 -24.37 -20.64
CA ARG A 148 -6.97 -24.64 -21.55
C ARG A 148 -6.90 -26.10 -22.02
N GLY A 149 -7.88 -26.93 -21.69
CA GLY A 149 -7.96 -28.34 -22.09
C GLY A 149 -6.99 -29.26 -21.35
N LEU A 150 -6.40 -28.80 -20.23
CA LEU A 150 -5.50 -29.61 -19.42
C LEU A 150 -6.30 -30.46 -18.41
N PRO A 151 -5.94 -31.75 -18.24
CA PRO A 151 -6.62 -32.62 -17.27
C PRO A 151 -6.29 -32.20 -15.84
N VAL A 152 -7.32 -32.03 -15.00
CA VAL A 152 -7.18 -31.74 -13.58
C VAL A 152 -7.48 -33.01 -12.78
N PRO A 153 -6.56 -33.51 -11.93
CA PRO A 153 -6.78 -34.71 -11.12
C PRO A 153 -7.99 -34.58 -10.18
N GLU A 154 -8.72 -35.69 -9.96
CA GLU A 154 -9.75 -35.74 -8.93
C GLU A 154 -9.14 -35.47 -7.55
N GLY A 155 -9.72 -34.54 -6.78
CA GLY A 155 -9.20 -34.14 -5.47
C GLY A 155 -8.18 -32.98 -5.49
N PHE A 156 -7.90 -32.39 -6.65
CA PHE A 156 -7.00 -31.22 -6.79
C PHE A 156 -7.34 -30.08 -5.81
N ALA A 157 -8.62 -29.80 -5.59
CA ALA A 157 -9.09 -28.76 -4.67
C ALA A 157 -9.18 -29.18 -3.19
N GLN A 158 -9.04 -30.47 -2.87
CA GLN A 158 -9.23 -31.01 -1.51
C GLN A 158 -7.92 -31.27 -0.77
N THR A 159 -6.77 -31.01 -1.40
CA THR A 159 -5.46 -31.15 -0.75
C THR A 159 -5.16 -29.86 0.01
N GLY A 160 -6.01 -29.54 0.99
CA GLY A 160 -5.79 -28.45 1.93
C GLY A 160 -4.53 -28.75 2.72
N ALA A 161 -3.40 -28.28 2.23
CA ALA A 161 -2.18 -28.27 3.02
C ALA A 161 -2.42 -27.25 4.14
N ASP A 162 -2.47 -27.74 5.38
CA ASP A 162 -2.32 -26.92 6.58
C ASP A 162 -0.93 -26.27 6.53
N VAL A 163 -0.80 -25.18 5.76
CA VAL A 163 0.43 -24.39 5.75
C VAL A 163 0.42 -23.61 7.04
N VAL A 164 1.09 -24.18 8.04
CA VAL A 164 1.29 -23.57 9.36
C VAL A 164 2.02 -22.24 9.17
N LEU A 165 1.26 -21.15 9.09
CA LEU A 165 1.78 -19.80 9.18
C LEU A 165 2.21 -19.59 10.63
N TYR A 166 3.51 -19.39 10.82
CA TYR A 166 4.14 -19.15 12.11
C TYR A 166 3.45 -18.00 12.86
N ALA A 167 3.06 -18.25 14.11
CA ALA A 167 2.75 -17.20 15.08
C ALA A 167 4.05 -16.50 15.50
N SER A 168 4.44 -15.43 14.80
CA SER A 168 5.44 -14.50 15.29
C SER A 168 4.78 -13.39 16.12
N ASP A 169 5.48 -12.89 17.13
CA ASP A 169 5.05 -11.71 17.91
C ASP A 169 4.72 -10.50 17.00
N ASP A 170 5.30 -10.48 15.80
CA ASP A 170 5.08 -9.47 14.77
C ASP A 170 3.66 -9.48 14.18
N LEU A 171 2.97 -10.63 14.12
CA LEU A 171 1.61 -10.70 13.58
C LEU A 171 0.61 -9.94 14.45
N SER A 172 0.67 -10.12 15.77
CA SER A 172 -0.19 -9.42 16.72
C SER A 172 0.02 -7.89 16.68
N THR A 173 1.26 -7.47 16.40
CA THR A 173 1.64 -6.06 16.25
C THR A 173 1.05 -5.49 14.94
N ALA A 174 1.14 -6.25 13.84
CA ALA A 174 0.56 -5.86 12.56
C ALA A 174 -0.97 -5.74 12.65
N GLN A 175 -1.63 -6.74 13.24
CA GLN A 175 -3.09 -6.72 13.47
C GLN A 175 -3.51 -5.53 14.33
N SER A 176 -2.78 -5.25 15.41
CA SER A 176 -3.02 -4.08 16.26
C SER A 176 -2.86 -2.76 15.47
N ALA A 177 -1.85 -2.66 14.61
CA ALA A 177 -1.64 -1.49 13.78
C ALA A 177 -2.77 -1.29 12.75
N VAL A 178 -3.23 -2.37 12.11
CA VAL A 178 -4.36 -2.36 11.17
C VAL A 178 -5.66 -1.97 11.88
N ALA A 179 -5.92 -2.53 13.07
CA ALA A 179 -7.09 -2.15 13.87
C ALA A 179 -7.08 -0.67 14.28
N VAL A 180 -5.90 -0.11 14.61
CA VAL A 180 -5.74 1.32 14.86
C VAL A 180 -6.03 2.13 13.60
N LEU A 181 -5.53 1.67 12.44
CA LEU A 181 -5.70 2.34 11.15
C LEU A 181 -7.18 2.38 10.75
N ASP A 182 -7.85 1.23 10.66
CA ASP A 182 -9.26 1.12 10.27
C ASP A 182 -10.15 1.97 11.20
N ARG A 183 -9.78 2.09 12.49
CA ARG A 183 -10.51 2.94 13.43
C ARG A 183 -10.26 4.44 13.25
N TRP A 184 -9.05 4.85 12.88
CA TRP A 184 -8.66 6.27 12.82
C TRP A 184 -8.84 6.90 11.44
N THR A 185 -8.61 6.17 10.36
CA THR A 185 -8.61 6.70 9.00
C THR A 185 -9.91 7.41 8.60
N PRO A 186 -11.12 6.94 8.98
CA PRO A 186 -12.35 7.67 8.70
C PRO A 186 -12.34 9.08 9.32
N TRP A 187 -11.74 9.22 10.51
CA TRP A 187 -11.65 10.46 11.27
C TRP A 187 -10.42 11.31 10.94
N ALA A 188 -9.43 10.76 10.24
CA ALA A 188 -8.16 11.41 9.98
C ALA A 188 -8.31 12.73 9.19
N LEU A 189 -9.05 12.73 8.06
CA LEU A 189 -9.32 13.98 7.32
C LEU A 189 -10.16 15.01 8.10
N PRO A 190 -11.32 14.67 8.68
CA PRO A 190 -12.11 15.67 9.41
C PRO A 190 -11.34 16.23 10.62
N ALA A 191 -10.53 15.42 11.31
CA ALA A 191 -9.66 15.90 12.38
C ALA A 191 -8.62 16.91 11.87
N THR A 192 -7.94 16.63 10.75
CA THR A 192 -6.99 17.56 10.13
C THR A 192 -7.66 18.89 9.75
N VAL A 193 -8.84 18.83 9.10
CA VAL A 193 -9.61 20.02 8.71
C VAL A 193 -10.04 20.81 9.96
N LEU A 194 -10.54 20.13 10.98
CA LEU A 194 -10.95 20.74 12.24
C LEU A 194 -9.78 21.47 12.91
N LEU A 195 -8.60 20.84 12.99
CA LEU A 195 -7.40 21.47 13.56
C LEU A 195 -6.98 22.72 12.78
N ALA A 196 -7.02 22.66 11.44
CA ALA A 196 -6.72 23.81 10.59
C ALA A 196 -7.73 24.96 10.78
N VAL A 197 -9.02 24.64 10.89
CA VAL A 197 -10.08 25.63 11.15
C VAL A 197 -9.91 26.24 12.54
N LEU A 198 -9.66 25.43 13.58
CA LEU A 198 -9.42 25.91 14.94
C LEU A 198 -8.18 26.80 15.00
N ALA A 199 -7.10 26.43 14.32
CA ALA A 199 -5.89 27.25 14.23
C ALA A 199 -6.20 28.65 13.67
N ALA A 200 -7.03 28.72 12.62
CA ALA A 200 -7.46 29.97 12.00
C ALA A 200 -8.44 30.77 12.86
N LEU A 201 -9.36 30.12 13.58
CA LEU A 201 -10.33 30.78 14.45
C LEU A 201 -9.67 31.39 15.70
N VAL A 202 -8.72 30.67 16.30
CA VAL A 202 -7.92 31.11 17.45
C VAL A 202 -6.96 32.21 17.05
N ALA A 203 -6.47 32.24 15.81
CA ALA A 203 -5.64 33.32 15.31
C ALA A 203 -6.35 34.69 15.44
N ARG A 204 -5.55 35.74 15.68
CA ARG A 204 -6.07 37.11 15.79
C ARG A 204 -6.90 37.47 14.54
N PRO A 205 -7.98 38.27 14.64
CA PRO A 205 -8.87 38.56 13.50
C PRO A 205 -8.15 39.07 12.24
N GLY A 206 -7.05 39.82 12.39
CA GLY A 206 -6.20 40.29 11.27
C GLY A 206 -5.13 39.29 10.78
N ARG A 207 -5.00 38.12 11.43
CA ARG A 207 -4.00 37.08 11.14
C ARG A 207 -4.58 35.74 10.67
N ARG A 208 -5.90 35.65 10.45
CA ARG A 208 -6.55 34.40 10.01
C ARG A 208 -6.04 33.94 8.64
N LEU A 209 -6.10 34.81 7.63
CA LEU A 209 -5.60 34.53 6.27
C LEU A 209 -4.10 34.15 6.22
N PRO A 210 -3.16 34.87 6.87
CA PRO A 210 -1.76 34.45 6.88
C PRO A 210 -1.53 33.16 7.67
N THR A 211 -2.35 32.82 8.67
CA THR A 211 -2.25 31.52 9.36
C THR A 211 -2.64 30.38 8.42
N VAL A 212 -3.75 30.51 7.69
CA VAL A 212 -4.15 29.54 6.66
C VAL A 212 -3.09 29.41 5.56
N ALA A 213 -2.50 30.54 5.14
CA ALA A 213 -1.42 30.55 4.16
C ALA A 213 -0.20 29.74 4.63
N VAL A 214 0.21 29.92 5.89
CA VAL A 214 1.33 29.17 6.49
C VAL A 214 0.99 27.69 6.63
N THR A 215 -0.21 27.34 7.11
CA THR A 215 -0.61 25.93 7.23
C THR A 215 -0.62 25.24 5.87
N GLY A 216 -1.24 25.85 4.85
CA GLY A 216 -1.26 25.31 3.49
C GLY A 216 0.14 25.16 2.88
N GLY A 217 0.99 26.18 3.05
CA GLY A 217 2.38 26.13 2.61
C GLY A 217 3.21 25.05 3.31
N LEU A 218 3.06 24.88 4.63
CA LEU A 218 3.75 23.82 5.38
C LEU A 218 3.30 22.43 4.96
N VAL A 219 1.99 22.23 4.74
CA VAL A 219 1.47 20.97 4.18
C VAL A 219 2.05 20.72 2.80
N ALA A 220 2.10 21.72 1.92
CA ALA A 220 2.70 21.57 0.60
C ALA A 220 4.17 21.16 0.68
N VAL A 221 4.98 21.83 1.51
CA VAL A 221 6.39 21.47 1.72
C VAL A 221 6.51 20.04 2.27
N ALA A 222 5.69 19.67 3.26
CA ALA A 222 5.75 18.33 3.84
C ALA A 222 5.34 17.24 2.83
N MET A 223 4.32 17.49 2.00
CA MET A 223 3.92 16.58 0.91
C MET A 223 5.02 16.46 -0.15
N LEU A 224 5.70 17.56 -0.50
CA LEU A 224 6.82 17.54 -1.43
C LEU A 224 8.02 16.77 -0.86
N LEU A 225 8.31 16.93 0.43
CA LEU A 225 9.34 16.14 1.11
C LEU A 225 9.00 14.65 1.09
N LEU A 226 7.76 14.26 1.41
CA LEU A 226 7.32 12.87 1.28
C LEU A 226 7.44 12.36 -0.16
N LEU A 227 7.05 13.16 -1.16
CA LEU A 227 7.13 12.80 -2.57
C LEU A 227 8.55 12.42 -3.02
N VAL A 228 9.57 13.09 -2.46
CA VAL A 228 10.97 12.91 -2.83
C VAL A 228 11.68 11.88 -1.94
N LEU A 229 11.42 11.92 -0.63
CA LEU A 229 12.17 11.13 0.35
C LEU A 229 11.59 9.73 0.55
N LEU A 230 10.28 9.54 0.35
CA LEU A 230 9.62 8.28 0.63
C LEU A 230 10.08 7.15 -0.30
N PRO A 231 10.22 7.33 -1.64
CA PRO A 231 10.70 6.28 -2.52
C PRO A 231 12.07 5.76 -2.08
N GLU A 232 13.01 6.66 -1.80
CA GLU A 232 14.35 6.32 -1.32
C GLU A 232 14.32 5.56 0.02
N ALA A 233 13.48 6.00 0.96
CA ALA A 233 13.32 5.34 2.25
C ALA A 233 12.76 3.91 2.12
N VAL A 234 11.82 3.70 1.20
CA VAL A 234 11.23 2.38 0.95
C VAL A 234 12.26 1.45 0.31
N HIS A 235 12.94 1.89 -0.75
CA HIS A 235 14.00 1.10 -1.41
C HIS A 235 15.14 0.76 -0.44
N ALA A 236 15.59 1.72 0.38
CA ALA A 236 16.61 1.48 1.40
C ALA A 236 16.17 0.45 2.45
N GLY A 237 14.87 0.41 2.80
CA GLY A 237 14.32 -0.58 3.72
C GLY A 237 14.41 -2.01 3.19
N PHE A 238 14.32 -2.20 1.88
CA PHE A 238 14.39 -3.50 1.23
C PHE A 238 15.78 -3.88 0.71
N ALA A 239 16.73 -2.95 0.71
CA ALA A 239 18.09 -3.17 0.21
C ALA A 239 18.85 -4.32 0.91
N GLY A 240 18.47 -4.66 2.15
CA GLY A 240 19.11 -5.72 2.94
C GLY A 240 18.62 -7.14 2.64
N LEU A 241 17.58 -7.33 1.82
CA LEU A 241 17.03 -8.67 1.54
C LEU A 241 17.95 -9.47 0.60
N ASP A 242 18.17 -10.75 0.88
CA ASP A 242 18.94 -11.62 -0.02
C ASP A 242 18.00 -12.32 -1.01
N VAL A 243 17.72 -11.65 -2.13
CA VAL A 243 16.74 -12.08 -3.16
C VAL A 243 17.38 -12.34 -4.53
N GLY A 244 18.72 -12.39 -4.61
CA GLY A 244 19.44 -12.48 -5.88
C GLY A 244 19.25 -11.24 -6.77
N ALA A 245 19.80 -11.28 -8.00
CA ALA A 245 19.70 -10.17 -8.95
C ALA A 245 18.30 -10.07 -9.58
N SER A 246 17.75 -11.20 -10.05
CA SER A 246 16.42 -11.26 -10.68
C SER A 246 15.31 -10.90 -9.70
N GLY A 247 15.35 -11.46 -8.47
CA GLY A 247 14.36 -11.14 -7.44
C GLY A 247 14.43 -9.69 -6.95
N ARG A 248 15.62 -9.06 -6.98
CA ARG A 248 15.76 -7.64 -6.68
C ARG A 248 15.06 -6.76 -7.71
N GLN A 249 15.19 -7.08 -9.00
CA GLN A 249 14.51 -6.33 -10.04
C GLN A 249 12.99 -6.40 -9.90
N VAL A 250 12.44 -7.59 -9.66
CA VAL A 250 10.99 -7.77 -9.42
C VAL A 250 10.52 -7.02 -8.18
N LEU A 251 11.32 -7.02 -7.12
CA LEU A 251 11.00 -6.27 -5.90
C LEU A 251 10.97 -4.76 -6.16
N ASP A 252 11.96 -4.23 -6.89
CA ASP A 252 12.02 -2.82 -7.27
C ASP A 252 10.80 -2.43 -8.14
N ASP A 253 10.47 -3.26 -9.15
CA ASP A 253 9.31 -3.04 -10.02
C ASP A 253 7.99 -3.07 -9.21
N ALA A 254 7.85 -4.01 -8.27
CA ALA A 254 6.69 -4.11 -7.40
C ALA A 254 6.56 -2.92 -6.44
N VAL A 255 7.68 -2.48 -5.85
CA VAL A 255 7.73 -1.28 -5.00
C VAL A 255 7.32 -0.05 -5.81
N ASP A 256 7.85 0.11 -7.01
CA ASP A 256 7.52 1.24 -7.89
C ASP A 256 6.05 1.23 -8.29
N ALA A 257 5.50 0.06 -8.66
CA ALA A 257 4.09 -0.11 -8.98
C ALA A 257 3.18 0.35 -7.82
N LEU A 258 3.53 -0.02 -6.58
CA LEU A 258 2.80 0.43 -5.39
C LEU A 258 3.01 1.92 -5.09
N LEU A 259 4.20 2.47 -5.35
CA LEU A 259 4.50 3.89 -5.13
C LEU A 259 3.81 4.81 -6.14
N VAL A 260 3.48 4.36 -7.35
CA VAL A 260 2.84 5.20 -8.38
C VAL A 260 1.50 5.80 -7.92
N PRO A 261 0.52 5.03 -7.40
CA PRO A 261 -0.71 5.58 -6.83
C PRO A 261 -0.45 6.54 -5.66
N LEU A 262 0.54 6.23 -4.80
CA LEU A 262 0.91 7.09 -3.67
C LEU A 262 1.46 8.44 -4.13
N ARG A 263 2.37 8.42 -5.11
CA ARG A 263 2.98 9.60 -5.72
C ARG A 263 1.90 10.51 -6.31
N THR A 264 0.91 9.90 -6.96
CA THR A 264 -0.24 10.63 -7.52
C THR A 264 -1.05 11.33 -6.42
N ARG A 265 -1.37 10.63 -5.32
CA ARG A 265 -2.09 11.22 -4.18
C ARG A 265 -1.30 12.33 -3.49
N LEU A 266 0.01 12.12 -3.27
CA LEU A 266 0.91 13.12 -2.68
C LEU A 266 1.03 14.37 -3.56
N TRP A 267 1.09 14.20 -4.88
CA TRP A 267 1.17 15.32 -5.82
C TRP A 267 -0.11 16.18 -5.81
N TRP A 268 -1.29 15.55 -5.76
CA TRP A 268 -2.55 16.29 -5.59
C TRP A 268 -2.64 16.99 -4.23
N ALA A 269 -2.22 16.33 -3.14
CA ALA A 269 -2.18 16.93 -1.81
C ALA A 269 -1.23 18.14 -1.76
N PHE A 270 -0.06 18.03 -2.39
CA PHE A 270 0.87 19.14 -2.60
C PHE A 270 0.18 20.29 -3.35
N GLY A 271 -0.46 20.02 -4.48
CA GLY A 271 -1.15 21.02 -5.29
C GLY A 271 -2.23 21.77 -4.51
N VAL A 272 -3.06 21.05 -3.75
CA VAL A 272 -4.10 21.63 -2.89
C VAL A 272 -3.48 22.49 -1.79
N GLY A 273 -2.46 21.97 -1.09
CA GLY A 273 -1.75 22.72 -0.06
C GLY A 273 -1.13 24.02 -0.60
N ALA A 274 -0.48 23.94 -1.77
CA ALA A 274 0.13 25.08 -2.44
C ALA A 274 -0.93 26.12 -2.87
N LEU A 275 -2.05 25.67 -3.45
CA LEU A 275 -3.16 26.53 -3.85
C LEU A 275 -3.73 27.29 -2.64
N VAL A 276 -4.01 26.59 -1.53
CA VAL A 276 -4.52 27.18 -0.29
C VAL A 276 -3.50 28.15 0.30
N GLY A 277 -2.23 27.77 0.30
CA GLY A 277 -1.11 28.58 0.79
C GLY A 277 -0.98 29.90 0.04
N VAL A 278 -0.83 29.82 -1.28
CA VAL A 278 -0.66 30.98 -2.17
C VAL A 278 -1.91 31.84 -2.21
N GLY A 279 -3.09 31.26 -2.41
CA GLY A 279 -4.36 31.99 -2.47
C GLY A 279 -4.62 32.80 -1.20
N SER A 280 -4.38 32.20 -0.03
CA SER A 280 -4.54 32.87 1.26
C SER A 280 -3.49 33.96 1.49
N ALA A 281 -2.25 33.77 1.02
CA ALA A 281 -1.19 34.76 1.10
C ALA A 281 -1.50 36.00 0.24
N VAL A 282 -1.97 35.79 -0.99
CA VAL A 282 -2.39 36.86 -1.91
C VAL A 282 -3.56 37.65 -1.32
N ALA A 283 -4.59 36.96 -0.84
CA ALA A 283 -5.74 37.60 -0.17
C ALA A 283 -5.31 38.41 1.07
N ALA A 284 -4.42 37.87 1.91
CA ALA A 284 -3.85 38.60 3.04
C ALA A 284 -3.07 39.85 2.63
N GLY A 285 -2.40 39.82 1.47
CA GLY A 285 -1.70 40.97 0.89
C GLY A 285 -2.67 42.06 0.43
N MET A 286 -3.74 41.67 -0.27
CA MET A 286 -4.78 42.59 -0.76
C MET A 286 -5.49 43.31 0.39
N VAL A 287 -5.90 42.58 1.44
CA VAL A 287 -6.55 43.17 2.64
C VAL A 287 -5.63 44.13 3.37
N ARG A 288 -4.31 43.87 3.42
CA ARG A 288 -3.33 44.78 4.02
C ARG A 288 -3.17 46.06 3.22
N ARG A 289 -3.14 45.98 1.89
CA ARG A 289 -3.06 47.15 1.00
C ARG A 289 -4.31 48.02 1.08
N ALA A 290 -5.51 47.43 1.06
CA ALA A 290 -6.78 48.15 1.16
C ALA A 290 -7.01 48.88 2.50
N ARG A 291 -6.29 48.49 3.56
CA ARG A 291 -6.30 49.20 4.86
C ARG A 291 -5.27 50.32 4.97
N ALA A 292 -4.34 50.40 4.01
CA ALA A 292 -3.26 51.38 3.99
C ALA A 292 -3.54 52.55 3.02
N SER A 293 -4.51 52.38 2.12
CA SER A 293 -5.13 53.42 1.28
C SER A 293 -6.28 54.09 2.00
#